data_AF-A0A5M6CUB9-F1
#
_entry.id   AF-A0A5M6CUB9-F1
#
_cell.length_a   1.000
_cell.length_b   1.000
_cell.length_c   1.000
_cell.angle_alpha   90.00
_cell.angle_beta   90.00
_cell.angle_gamma   90.00
#
_symmetry.space_group_name_H-M   'P 1'
#
loop_
_entity.id
_entity.type
_entity.pdbx_description
1 polymer ?
#
loop_
_entity_poly.entity_id
_entity_poly.type
_entity_poly.pdbx_seq_one_letter_code
_entity_poly.pdbx_strand_id
1 'polypeptide(L)'
;MQRILLTLFITTITFAACQPSRDTYRNDFVKGCVTSYAKDSTVANEKGRHYVEEYCNCVGDKMNAKMNADQWRTFNKSGDTSLSRFKDDIQPCKDEFEQKVRSLKQ
;
A
#
# COMPACT_ATOMS: atom_id res chain seq x y z
N MET A 1 -65.34 -4.69 -2.14
CA MET A 1 -64.18 -4.29 -2.96
C MET A 1 -63.02 -3.94 -2.03
N GLN A 2 -62.14 -4.91 -1.76
CA GLN A 2 -61.02 -4.76 -0.83
C GLN A 2 -59.79 -4.35 -1.65
N ARG A 3 -59.41 -3.06 -1.56
CA ARG A 3 -58.24 -2.51 -2.25
C ARG A 3 -56.99 -2.92 -1.49
N ILE A 4 -56.31 -3.94 -2.00
CA ILE A 4 -55.00 -4.39 -1.53
C ILE A 4 -54.00 -3.29 -1.92
N LEU A 5 -53.65 -2.43 -0.95
CA LEU A 5 -52.50 -1.53 -1.08
C LEU A 5 -51.22 -2.37 -0.95
N LEU A 6 -50.71 -2.84 -2.09
CA LEU A 6 -49.33 -3.29 -2.27
C LEU A 6 -48.40 -2.09 -2.04
N THR A 7 -48.03 -1.87 -0.78
CA THR A 7 -46.96 -0.94 -0.43
C THR A 7 -45.65 -1.68 -0.68
N LEU A 8 -45.14 -1.54 -1.91
CA LEU A 8 -43.79 -1.96 -2.29
C LEU A 8 -42.81 -1.15 -1.43
N PHE A 9 -42.31 -1.73 -0.34
CA PHE A 9 -41.15 -1.20 0.38
C PHE A 9 -39.94 -1.36 -0.54
N ILE A 10 -39.65 -0.32 -1.32
CA ILE A 10 -38.43 -0.24 -2.11
C ILE A 10 -37.27 -0.16 -1.13
N THR A 11 -36.48 -1.23 -1.18
CA THR A 11 -35.15 -1.41 -0.60
C THR A 11 -34.25 -0.21 -0.88
N THR A 12 -33.95 0.56 0.16
CA THR A 12 -32.75 1.39 0.20
C THR A 12 -31.71 0.64 1.02
N ILE A 13 -31.06 -0.33 0.38
CA ILE A 13 -29.76 -0.83 0.86
C ILE A 13 -28.83 0.36 0.67
N THR A 14 -28.63 1.13 1.73
CA THR A 14 -27.54 2.08 1.82
C THR A 14 -26.26 1.26 1.71
N PHE A 15 -25.66 1.22 0.53
CA PHE A 15 -24.27 0.84 0.39
C PHE A 15 -23.48 1.87 1.21
N ALA A 16 -23.29 1.60 2.50
CA ALA A 16 -22.16 2.14 3.22
C ALA A 16 -20.96 1.65 2.42
N ALA A 17 -20.43 2.50 1.55
CA ALA A 17 -19.19 2.23 0.85
C ALA A 17 -18.13 2.11 1.95
N CYS A 18 -17.90 0.89 2.43
CA CYS A 18 -16.84 0.59 3.38
C CYS A 18 -15.55 1.02 2.72
N GLN A 19 -15.05 2.20 3.08
CA GLN A 19 -13.77 2.64 2.60
C GLN A 19 -12.71 1.70 3.18
N PRO A 20 -11.74 1.23 2.36
CA PRO A 20 -10.64 0.42 2.85
C PRO A 20 -9.94 1.10 4.03
N SER A 21 -9.48 0.28 4.97
CA SER A 21 -8.71 0.80 6.10
C SER A 21 -7.35 1.31 5.64
N ARG A 22 -6.73 2.10 6.49
CA ARG A 22 -5.34 2.55 6.30
C ARG A 22 -4.39 1.38 6.05
N ASP A 23 -4.55 0.30 6.82
CA ASP A 23 -3.69 -0.88 6.72
C ASP A 23 -3.94 -1.68 5.43
N THR A 24 -5.18 -1.66 4.90
CA THR A 24 -5.45 -2.22 3.57
C THR A 24 -4.63 -1.50 2.50
N TYR A 25 -4.62 -0.16 2.51
CA TYR A 25 -3.82 0.60 1.55
C TYR A 25 -2.32 0.42 1.70
N ARG A 26 -1.82 0.32 2.94
CA ARG A 26 -0.41 -0.01 3.21
C ARG A 26 -0.04 -1.37 2.63
N ASN A 27 -0.89 -2.38 2.78
CA ASN A 27 -0.63 -3.72 2.25
C ASN A 27 -0.63 -3.75 0.71
N ASP A 28 -1.55 -3.02 0.08
CA ASP A 28 -1.57 -2.86 -1.38
C ASP A 28 -0.29 -2.17 -1.87
N PHE A 29 0.17 -1.14 -1.16
CA PHE A 29 1.43 -0.46 -1.46
C PHE A 29 2.63 -1.42 -1.37
N VAL A 30 2.77 -2.17 -0.27
CA VAL A 30 3.88 -3.13 -0.09
C VAL A 30 3.88 -4.18 -1.20
N LYS A 31 2.70 -4.72 -1.55
CA LYS A 31 2.57 -5.68 -2.65
C LYS A 31 3.02 -5.07 -3.98
N GLY A 32 2.58 -3.85 -4.29
CA GLY A 32 2.99 -3.12 -5.49
C GLY A 32 4.51 -2.87 -5.53
N CYS A 33 5.08 -2.44 -4.40
CA CYS A 33 6.51 -2.23 -4.22
C CYS A 33 7.31 -3.52 -4.50
N VAL A 34 6.98 -4.64 -3.82
CA VAL A 34 7.68 -5.92 -4.02
C VAL A 34 7.56 -6.44 -5.45
N THR A 35 6.39 -6.24 -6.06
CA THR A 35 6.14 -6.62 -7.46
C THR A 35 6.98 -5.79 -8.42
N SER A 36 7.21 -4.50 -8.15
CA SER A 36 8.05 -3.64 -9.00
C SER A 36 9.49 -4.16 -9.10
N TYR A 37 10.01 -4.75 -8.02
CA TYR A 37 11.35 -5.37 -7.97
C TYR A 37 11.38 -6.81 -8.49
N ALA A 38 10.25 -7.41 -8.90
CA ALA A 38 10.20 -8.79 -9.41
C ALA A 38 11.05 -9.02 -10.67
N LYS A 39 11.32 -7.95 -11.43
CA LYS A 39 12.11 -8.01 -12.67
C LYS A 39 13.56 -7.56 -12.48
N ASP A 40 13.96 -7.15 -11.27
CA ASP A 40 15.31 -6.68 -10.99
C ASP A 40 16.24 -7.87 -10.72
N SER A 41 17.16 -8.12 -11.66
CA SER A 41 18.11 -9.24 -11.58
C SER A 41 19.09 -9.11 -10.42
N THR A 42 19.32 -7.90 -9.88
CA THR A 42 20.23 -7.68 -8.76
C THR A 42 19.70 -8.24 -7.44
N VAL A 43 18.38 -8.46 -7.36
CA VAL A 43 17.67 -8.96 -6.18
C VAL A 43 16.82 -10.20 -6.48
N ALA A 44 17.07 -10.86 -7.61
CA ALA A 44 16.29 -12.02 -8.05
C ALA A 44 16.58 -13.31 -7.27
N ASN A 45 17.68 -13.36 -6.49
CA ASN A 45 17.98 -14.48 -5.60
C ASN A 45 17.13 -14.40 -4.30
N GLU A 46 16.98 -15.54 -3.60
CA GLU A 46 16.15 -15.65 -2.39
C GLU A 46 16.46 -14.56 -1.34
N LYS A 47 17.74 -14.31 -1.08
CA LYS A 47 18.19 -13.30 -0.12
C LYS A 47 17.84 -11.87 -0.56
N GLY A 48 18.00 -11.58 -1.84
CA GLY A 48 17.60 -10.31 -2.46
C GLY A 48 16.10 -10.08 -2.40
N ARG A 49 15.29 -11.12 -2.64
CA ARG A 49 13.83 -11.05 -2.49
C ARG A 49 13.44 -10.72 -1.06
N HIS A 50 14.12 -11.31 -0.07
CA HIS A 50 13.90 -10.99 1.34
C HIS A 50 14.23 -9.52 1.65
N TYR A 51 15.37 -9.00 1.17
CA TYR A 51 15.73 -7.60 1.37
C TYR A 51 14.73 -6.62 0.73
N VAL A 52 14.17 -6.96 -0.43
CA VAL A 52 13.10 -6.18 -1.06
C VAL A 52 11.84 -6.16 -0.19
N GLU A 53 11.44 -7.31 0.36
CA GLU A 53 10.28 -7.41 1.25
C GLU A 53 10.49 -6.56 2.51
N GLU A 54 11.65 -6.68 3.17
CA GLU A 54 12.01 -5.86 4.34
C GLU A 54 11.96 -4.36 4.00
N TYR A 55 12.56 -3.95 2.88
CA TYR A 55 12.55 -2.56 2.41
C TYR A 55 11.13 -2.04 2.19
N CYS A 56 10.32 -2.75 1.41
CA CYS A 56 8.96 -2.33 1.10
C CYS A 56 8.08 -2.27 2.36
N ASN A 57 8.24 -3.21 3.29
CA ASN A 57 7.55 -3.16 4.58
C ASN A 57 7.99 -1.96 5.43
N CYS A 58 9.30 -1.68 5.52
CA CYS A 58 9.82 -0.52 6.24
C CYS A 58 9.22 0.79 5.71
N VAL A 59 9.22 0.98 4.39
CA VAL A 59 8.62 2.18 3.76
C VAL A 59 7.12 2.24 4.03
N GLY A 60 6.41 1.12 3.86
CA GLY A 60 4.99 1.00 4.14
C GLY A 60 4.64 1.41 5.58
N ASP A 61 5.42 0.96 6.56
CA ASP A 61 5.17 1.22 7.99
C ASP A 61 5.48 2.68 8.37
N LYS A 62 6.57 3.24 7.84
CA LYS A 62 6.90 4.66 8.04
C LYS A 62 5.81 5.58 7.49
N MET A 63 5.32 5.28 6.29
CA MET A 63 4.20 6.01 5.70
C MET A 63 2.91 5.80 6.48
N ASN A 64 2.63 4.56 6.92
CA ASN A 64 1.41 4.24 7.67
C ASN A 64 1.35 4.95 9.03
N ALA A 65 2.50 5.19 9.67
CA ALA A 65 2.59 5.96 10.91
C ALA A 65 2.26 7.45 10.74
N LYS A 66 2.36 8.00 9.52
CA LYS A 66 2.19 9.44 9.23
C LYS A 66 0.93 9.76 8.44
N MET A 67 0.43 8.81 7.65
CA MET A 67 -0.71 8.99 6.76
C MET A 67 -1.99 8.46 7.41
N ASN A 68 -3.12 9.11 7.13
CA ASN A 68 -4.44 8.55 7.37
C ASN A 68 -4.98 7.83 6.12
N ALA A 69 -6.15 7.20 6.23
CA ALA A 69 -6.74 6.40 5.14
C ALA A 69 -7.03 7.22 3.87
N ASP A 70 -7.47 8.48 3.98
CA ASP A 70 -7.74 9.34 2.82
C ASP A 70 -6.48 9.76 2.09
N GLN A 71 -5.41 10.04 2.83
CA GLN A 71 -4.09 10.33 2.27
C GLN A 71 -3.55 9.11 1.52
N TRP A 72 -3.67 7.92 2.09
CA TRP A 72 -3.32 6.66 1.43
C TRP A 72 -4.14 6.41 0.17
N ARG A 73 -5.47 6.63 0.24
CA ARG A 73 -6.37 6.50 -0.91
C ARG A 73 -5.94 7.42 -2.04
N THR A 74 -5.56 8.64 -1.71
CA THR A 74 -5.08 9.62 -2.69
C THR A 74 -3.78 9.13 -3.30
N PHE A 75 -2.79 8.84 -2.46
CA PHE A 75 -1.47 8.35 -2.88
C PHE A 75 -1.55 7.13 -3.81
N ASN A 76 -2.31 6.10 -3.44
CA ASN A 76 -2.45 4.89 -4.26
C ASN A 76 -3.20 5.13 -5.58
N LYS A 77 -4.06 6.16 -5.67
CA LYS A 77 -4.84 6.48 -6.88
C LYS A 77 -4.12 7.42 -7.83
N SER A 78 -3.47 8.46 -7.30
CA SER A 78 -2.87 9.51 -8.11
C SER A 78 -1.48 9.16 -8.62
N GLY A 79 -0.84 8.10 -8.07
CA GLY A 79 0.58 7.85 -8.29
C GLY A 79 1.45 9.03 -7.82
N ASP A 80 0.86 9.94 -7.04
CA ASP A 80 1.47 11.21 -6.66
C ASP A 80 2.66 10.93 -5.76
N THR A 81 3.84 11.31 -6.26
CA THR A 81 5.15 11.11 -5.66
C THR A 81 5.38 11.99 -4.43
N SER A 82 4.33 12.23 -3.65
CA SER A 82 4.35 12.82 -2.30
C SER A 82 5.24 12.05 -1.31
N LEU A 83 5.88 10.94 -1.75
CA LEU A 83 7.09 10.40 -1.13
C LEU A 83 8.14 11.47 -0.82
N SER A 84 8.20 12.58 -1.58
CA SER A 84 9.08 13.70 -1.26
C SER A 84 8.87 14.27 0.15
N ARG A 85 7.61 14.33 0.63
CA ARG A 85 7.29 14.77 2.00
C ARG A 85 7.77 13.78 3.06
N PHE A 86 7.80 12.49 2.71
CA PHE A 86 8.21 11.42 3.62
C PHE A 86 9.67 11.01 3.40
N LYS A 87 10.41 11.70 2.53
CA LYS A 87 11.74 11.31 2.10
C LYS A 87 12.66 11.05 3.28
N ASP A 88 12.69 11.96 4.25
CA ASP A 88 13.56 11.84 5.43
C ASP A 88 13.13 10.68 6.35
N ASP A 89 11.83 10.37 6.42
CA ASP A 89 11.31 9.24 7.19
C ASP A 89 11.66 7.89 6.53
N ILE A 90 11.72 7.83 5.18
CA ILE A 90 11.97 6.60 4.42
C ILE A 90 13.44 6.40 4.02
N GLN A 91 14.26 7.45 4.08
CA GLN A 91 15.68 7.42 3.71
C GLN A 91 16.44 6.32 4.47
N PRO A 92 16.24 6.12 5.79
CA PRO A 92 16.90 5.03 6.51
C PRO A 92 16.56 3.63 5.96
N CYS A 93 15.30 3.41 5.54
CA CYS A 93 14.90 2.14 4.91
C CYS A 93 15.68 1.91 3.61
N LYS A 94 15.85 2.97 2.81
CA LYS A 94 16.58 2.92 1.55
C LYS A 94 18.07 2.68 1.77
N ASP A 95 18.69 3.37 2.72
CA ASP A 95 20.12 3.23 3.02
C ASP A 95 20.44 1.80 3.48
N GLU A 96 19.61 1.23 4.35
CA GLU A 96 19.75 -0.15 4.81
C GLU A 96 19.58 -1.15 3.66
N PHE A 97 18.57 -0.95 2.80
CA PHE A 97 18.35 -1.77 1.61
C PHE A 97 19.55 -1.73 0.67
N GLU A 98 20.08 -0.56 0.35
CA GLU A 98 21.25 -0.41 -0.51
C GLU A 98 22.49 -1.10 0.09
N GLN A 99 22.71 -0.98 1.39
CA GLN A 99 23.79 -1.68 2.08
C GLN A 99 23.64 -3.20 1.96
N LYS A 100 22.43 -3.71 2.23
CA LYS A 100 22.10 -5.13 2.11
C LYS A 100 22.28 -5.64 0.68
N VAL A 101 21.80 -4.93 -0.33
CA VAL A 101 21.97 -5.30 -1.75
C VAL A 101 23.45 -5.27 -2.17
N ARG A 102 24.24 -4.30 -1.69
CA ARG A 102 25.70 -4.29 -1.96
C ARG A 102 26.39 -5.54 -1.43
N SER A 103 25.95 -6.07 -0.29
CA SER A 103 26.48 -7.33 0.27
C SER A 103 26.13 -8.58 -0.56
N LEU A 104 25.19 -8.49 -1.51
CA LEU A 104 24.88 -9.59 -2.44
C LEU A 104 25.83 -9.65 -3.63
N LYS A 105 26.55 -8.56 -3.91
CA LYS A 105 27.49 -8.44 -5.04
C LYS A 105 28.91 -8.86 -4.69
N GLN A 106 29.17 -9.07 -3.39
CA GLN A 106 30.43 -9.55 -2.84
C GLN A 106 30.38 -11.07 -2.70
#